data_AF-A0A9X7P8H2-F1
#
_entry.id   AF-A0A9X7P8H2-F1
#
_cell.length_a   1.000
_cell.length_b   1.000
_cell.length_c   1.000
_cell.angle_alpha   90.00
_cell.angle_beta   90.00
_cell.angle_gamma   90.00
#
_symmetry.space_group_name_H-M   'P 1'
#
loop_
_entity.id
_entity.type
_entity.pdbx_description
1 polymer ?
#
loop_
_entity_poly.entity_id
_entity_poly.type
_entity_poly.pdbx_seq_one_letter_code
_entity_poly.pdbx_strand_id
1 'polypeptide(L)' 'MICNTAVKWRLLWQKKKEAYYVHVYTLRDKSTKSVKIKPSRSLKEEMNVLALTDSDILLSQIVWYDPNKEDTKK' A
#
# COMPACT_ATOMS: atom_id res chain seq x y z
N MET A 1 -39.18 3.61 11.47
CA MET A 1 -38.38 4.78 11.01
C MET A 1 -36.93 4.50 11.39
N ILE A 2 -36.18 3.77 10.56
CA ILE A 2 -34.77 3.46 10.84
C ILE A 2 -33.99 4.74 10.54
N CYS A 3 -33.43 5.37 11.57
CA CYS A 3 -32.72 6.64 11.47
C CYS A 3 -31.70 6.60 10.33
N ASN A 4 -31.89 7.45 9.33
CA ASN A 4 -31.05 7.60 8.14
C ASN A 4 -29.56 7.83 8.51
N THR A 5 -29.32 8.37 9.70
CA THR A 5 -28.02 8.52 10.34
C THR A 5 -27.29 7.19 10.56
N ALA A 6 -27.95 6.13 11.02
CA ALA A 6 -27.29 4.85 11.31
C ALA A 6 -26.75 4.16 10.04
N VAL A 7 -27.47 4.28 8.91
CA VAL A 7 -27.01 3.80 7.60
C VAL A 7 -25.85 4.65 7.09
N LYS A 8 -25.90 5.98 7.28
CA LYS A 8 -24.81 6.90 6.93
C LYS A 8 -23.51 6.61 7.71
N TRP A 9 -23.61 6.33 9.02
CA TRP A 9 -22.46 5.93 9.84
C TRP A 9 -21.89 4.57 9.43
N ARG A 10 -22.74 3.60 9.09
CA ARG A 10 -22.33 2.28 8.60
C ARG A 10 -21.59 2.37 7.25
N LEU A 11 -22.05 3.22 6.33
CA LEU A 11 -21.38 3.48 5.05
C LEU A 11 -20.04 4.23 5.23
N LEU A 12 -19.96 5.17 6.17
CA LEU A 12 -18.71 5.86 6.53
C LEU A 12 -17.67 4.90 7.12
N TRP A 13 -18.10 3.91 7.91
CA TRP A 13 -17.20 2.91 8.51
C TRP A 13 -16.69 1.91 7.48
N GLN A 14 -17.54 1.46 6.54
CA GLN A 14 -17.07 0.63 5.41
C GLN A 14 -16.11 1.37 4.47
N LYS A 15 -16.22 2.70 4.37
CA LYS A 15 -15.34 3.51 3.51
C LYS A 15 -13.96 3.78 4.10
N LYS A 16 -13.76 3.63 5.41
CA LYS A 16 -12.44 3.77 6.04
C LYS A 16 -11.59 2.56 5.66
N LYS A 17 -11.07 2.56 4.44
CA LYS A 17 -9.93 1.74 4.08
C LYS A 17 -8.79 2.20 5.01
N GLU A 18 -8.23 1.27 5.78
CA GLU A 18 -7.12 1.58 6.67
C GLU A 18 -5.92 2.02 5.82
N ALA A 19 -5.28 3.12 6.22
CA ALA A 19 -4.04 3.56 5.60
C ALA A 19 -2.97 2.47 5.77
N TYR A 20 -2.14 2.27 4.76
CA TYR A 20 -1.12 1.24 4.77
C TYR A 20 0.19 1.74 4.20
N TYR A 21 1.27 1.11 4.63
CA TYR A 21 2.60 1.37 4.08
C TYR A 21 2.86 0.47 2.86
N VAL A 22 3.61 1.01 1.91
CA VAL A 22 4.06 0.32 0.70
C VAL A 22 5.57 0.44 0.63
N HIS A 23 6.26 -0.69 0.47
CA HIS A 23 7.65 -0.72 0.06
C HIS A 23 7.73 -0.51 -1.45
N VAL A 24 8.52 0.47 -1.88
CA VAL A 24 8.77 0.81 -3.27
C VAL A 24 10.24 0.54 -3.56
N TYR A 25 10.50 -0.38 -4.47
CA TYR A 25 11.82 -0.78 -4.93
C TYR A 25 12.08 -0.16 -6.30
N THR A 26 13.09 0.70 -6.37
CA THR A 26 13.66 1.17 -7.64
C THR A 26 14.75 0.20 -8.04
N LEU A 27 14.60 -0.41 -9.22
CA LEU A 27 15.54 -1.38 -9.74
C LEU A 27 16.62 -0.69 -10.59
N ARG A 28 17.72 -1.39 -10.85
CA ARG A 28 18.81 -0.90 -11.71
C ARG A 28 18.39 -0.64 -13.16
N ASP A 29 17.41 -1.38 -13.65
CA ASP A 29 16.80 -1.16 -14.97
C ASP A 29 15.87 0.06 -15.00
N LYS A 30 15.82 0.85 -13.92
CA LYS A 30 14.94 2.00 -13.69
C LYS A 30 13.45 1.65 -13.57
N SER A 31 13.09 0.37 -13.58
CA SER A 31 11.74 -0.05 -13.28
C SER A 31 11.45 0.12 -11.79
N THR A 32 10.17 0.27 -11.45
CA THR A 32 9.73 0.40 -10.07
C THR A 32 8.75 -0.71 -9.75
N LYS A 33 9.02 -1.46 -8.69
CA LYS A 33 8.10 -2.46 -8.15
C LYS A 33 7.66 -2.02 -6.76
N SER A 34 6.41 -2.30 -6.42
CA SER A 34 5.85 -1.93 -5.12
C SER A 34 5.12 -3.10 -4.48
N VAL A 35 5.27 -3.25 -3.17
CA VAL A 35 4.59 -4.27 -2.38
C VAL A 35 4.00 -3.65 -1.11
N LYS A 36 2.76 -4.01 -0.79
CA LYS A 36 2.14 -3.60 0.48
C LYS A 36 2.85 -4.30 1.63
N ILE A 37 3.30 -3.51 2.61
CA ILE A 37 3.97 -4.02 3.79
C ILE A 37 2.98 -4.87 4.58
N LYS A 38 3.38 -6.10 4.89
CA LYS A 38 2.62 -6.98 5.79
C LYS A 38 3.47 -7.25 7.03
N PRO A 39 2.94 -7.02 8.26
CA PRO A 39 3.72 -7.21 9.50
C PRO A 39 4.30 -8.61 9.66
N SER A 40 3.63 -9.64 9.13
CA SER A 40 4.04 -11.03 9.24
C SER A 40 5.05 -11.49 8.18
N ARG A 41 5.44 -10.63 7.23
CA ARG A 41 6.41 -10.97 6.19
C ARG A 41 7.74 -10.28 6.48
N SER A 42 8.81 -11.04 6.28
CA SER A 42 10.16 -10.51 6.24
C SER A 42 10.45 -9.84 4.90
N LEU A 43 11.41 -8.91 4.87
CA LEU A 43 11.87 -8.27 3.64
C LEU A 43 12.35 -9.29 2.59
N LYS A 44 13.00 -10.38 3.03
CA LYS A 44 13.44 -11.46 2.14
C LYS A 44 12.26 -12.16 1.45
N GLU A 45 11.16 -12.38 2.16
CA GLU A 45 9.94 -12.93 1.56
C GLU A 45 9.26 -11.94 0.61
N GLU A 46 9.27 -10.64 0.94
CA GLU A 46 8.78 -9.60 0.03
C GLU A 46 9.57 -9.59 -1.29
N MET A 47 10.90 -9.67 -1.21
CA MET A 47 11.78 -9.77 -2.38
C MET A 47 11.52 -11.05 -3.18
N ASN A 48 11.32 -12.19 -2.51
CA ASN A 48 11.00 -13.45 -3.18
C ASN A 48 9.66 -13.37 -3.93
N VAL A 49 8.64 -12.73 -3.33
CA VAL A 49 7.33 -12.50 -3.98
C VAL A 49 7.47 -11.63 -5.24
N LEU A 50 8.43 -10.70 -5.25
CA LEU A 50 8.72 -9.84 -6.39
C LEU A 50 9.75 -10.45 -7.36
N ALA A 51 10.26 -11.64 -7.07
CA ALA A 51 11.37 -12.30 -7.75
C ALA A 51 12.56 -11.35 -7.94
N LEU A 52 12.94 -10.64 -6.87
CA LEU A 52 14.06 -9.69 -6.84
C LEU A 52 15.23 -10.25 -6.05
N THR A 53 16.43 -9.92 -6.51
CA THR A 53 17.66 -10.11 -5.73
C THR A 53 18.18 -8.77 -5.22
N ASP A 54 19.04 -8.79 -4.20
CA ASP A 54 19.62 -7.56 -3.64
C ASP A 54 20.40 -6.76 -4.69
N SER A 55 21.02 -7.45 -5.66
CA SER A 55 21.77 -6.84 -6.76
C SER A 55 20.87 -6.02 -7.70
N ASP A 56 19.60 -6.39 -7.83
CA ASP A 56 18.65 -5.72 -8.71
C ASP A 56 18.15 -4.40 -8.12
N ILE A 57 18.17 -4.27 -6.79
CA ILE A 57 17.64 -3.12 -6.07
C ILE A 57 18.69 -2.01 -6.07
N LEU A 58 18.30 -0.84 -6.58
CA LEU A 58 19.10 0.38 -6.53
C LEU A 58 18.71 1.25 -5.33
N LEU A 59 17.42 1.30 -5.02
CA LEU A 59 16.89 2.06 -3.89
C LEU A 59 15.61 1.41 -3.35
N SER A 60 15.47 1.38 -2.03
CA SER A 60 14.24 1.00 -1.35
C SER A 60 13.68 2.19 -0.58
N GLN A 61 12.38 2.43 -0.70
CA GLN A 61 11.67 3.50 -0.01
C GLN A 61 10.37 2.97 0.60
N ILE A 62 9.90 3.60 1.67
CA ILE A 62 8.60 3.33 2.27
C ILE A 62 7.69 4.53 2.03
N VAL A 63 6.54 4.29 1.43
CA VAL A 63 5.53 5.31 1.17
C VAL A 63 4.29 5.00 1.98
N TRP A 64 3.75 6.01 2.67
CA TRP A 64 2.48 5.90 3.36
C TRP A 64 1.34 6.17 2.36
N TYR A 65 0.43 5.20 2.22
CA TYR A 65 -0.73 5.31 1.35
C TYR A 65 -1.99 5.50 2.18
N ASP A 66 -2.65 6.63 1.97
CA ASP A 66 -3.97 6.91 2.54
C ASP A 66 -5.04 6.68 1.47
N PRO A 67 -5.79 5.57 1.54
CA PRO A 67 -6.80 5.24 0.55
C PRO A 67 -8.02 6.19 0.57
N ASN A 68 -8.10 7.10 1.55
CA ASN A 68 -9.14 8.14 1.62
C ASN A 68 -8.68 9.46 0.99
N LYS A 69 -7.39 9.57 0.65
CA LYS A 69 -6.91 10.61 -0.25
C LYS A 69 -7.10 10.06 -1.65
N GLU A 70 -8.24 10.38 -2.27
CA GLU A 70 -8.37 10.26 -3.72
C GLU A 70 -7.12 10.90 -4.33
N ASP A 71 -6.37 10.13 -5.11
CA ASP A 71 -5.29 10.65 -5.94
C ASP A 71 -5.92 11.69 -6.87
N THR A 72 -5.95 12.96 -6.46
CA THR A 72 -6.14 14.10 -7.35
C THR A 72 -4.92 14.18 -8.27
N LYS A 73 -4.82 13.23 -9.20
CA LYS A 73 -4.01 13.35 -10.40
C LYS A 73 -4.92 13.93 -11.48
N LYS A 74 -4.93 15.26 -11.54
CA LYS A 74 -5.32 16.01 -12.73
C LYS A 74 -4.26 15.83 -13.81
#